data_AF-A0AAW5K0P9-F1
#
_entry.id   AF-A0AAW5K0P9-F1
#
_cell.length_a   1.000
_cell.length_b   1.000
_cell.length_c   1.000
_cell.angle_alpha   90.00
_cell.angle_beta   90.00
_cell.angle_gamma   90.00
#
_symmetry.space_group_name_H-M   'P 1'
#
loop_
_entity.id
_entity.type
_entity.pdbx_description
1 polymer ?
#
loop_
_entity_poly.entity_id
_entity_poly.type
_entity_poly.pdbx_seq_one_letter_code
_entity_poly.pdbx_strand_id
1 'polypeptide(L)' 'MTKEEFRNLALVERPLKRNLTLEQFIAEQSVKTDRFDYEGTTVCYSTNYAYRVPYHLRSEDVQPAWDHGHLEKELD' A
#
# COMPACT_ATOMS: atom_id res chain seq x y z
N MET A 1 -13.82 0.83 -4.11
CA MET A 1 -13.65 1.36 -2.74
C MET A 1 -12.50 2.34 -2.78
N THR A 2 -12.64 3.50 -2.16
CA THR A 2 -11.57 4.50 -2.07
C THR A 2 -10.54 4.10 -0.99
N LYS A 3 -9.33 4.67 -1.04
CA LYS A 3 -8.33 4.46 0.01
C LYS A 3 -8.82 4.86 1.40
N GLU A 4 -9.73 5.83 1.51
CA GLU A 4 -10.31 6.30 2.78
C GLU A 4 -11.41 5.37 3.30
N GLU A 5 -12.32 4.92 2.42
CA GLU A 5 -13.32 3.91 2.77
C GLU A 5 -12.65 2.65 3.33
N PHE A 6 -11.58 2.18 2.68
CA PHE A 6 -10.84 1.01 3.09
C PHE A 6 -10.19 1.16 4.48
N ARG A 7 -9.67 2.36 4.81
CA ARG A 7 -9.05 2.64 6.11
C ARG A 7 -10.04 2.49 7.26
N ASN A 8 -11.31 2.81 7.02
CA ASN A 8 -12.36 2.76 8.02
C ASN A 8 -12.98 1.36 8.21
N LEU A 9 -12.65 0.38 7.36
CA LEU A 9 -13.16 -0.98 7.49
C LEU A 9 -12.54 -1.72 8.68
N ALA A 10 -13.39 -2.44 9.42
CA ALA A 10 -12.94 -3.46 10.36
C ALA A 10 -12.22 -4.60 9.61
N LEU A 11 -11.31 -5.31 10.29
CA LEU A 11 -10.54 -6.40 9.67
C LEU A 11 -11.42 -7.48 9.01
N VAL A 12 -12.59 -7.75 9.59
CA VAL A 12 -13.55 -8.76 9.08
C VAL A 12 -14.31 -8.31 7.84
N GLU A 13 -14.36 -7.00 7.56
CA GLU A 13 -15.06 -6.42 6.41
C GLU A 13 -14.12 -6.22 5.21
N ARG A 14 -12.80 -6.36 5.43
CA ARG A 14 -11.81 -6.17 4.38
C ARG A 14 -11.91 -7.31 3.35
N PRO A 15 -11.74 -7.00 2.06
CA PRO A 15 -11.66 -8.02 1.02
C PRO A 15 -10.52 -9.00 1.30
N LEU A 16 -10.58 -10.18 0.66
CA LEU A 16 -9.48 -11.15 0.71
C LEU A 16 -8.19 -10.52 0.17
N LYS A 17 -7.08 -10.75 0.87
CA LYS A 17 -5.77 -10.26 0.45
C LYS A 17 -5.34 -10.97 -0.84
N ARG A 18 -5.08 -10.17 -1.89
CA ARG A 18 -4.70 -10.67 -3.22
C ARG A 18 -3.27 -11.20 -3.32
N ASN A 19 -2.38 -10.82 -2.39
CA ASN A 19 -0.97 -11.22 -2.36
C ASN A 19 -0.24 -10.95 -3.69
N LEU A 20 -0.36 -9.72 -4.19
CA LEU A 20 0.30 -9.26 -5.40
C LEU A 20 1.83 -9.30 -5.25
N THR A 21 2.50 -9.68 -6.34
CA THR A 21 3.93 -9.47 -6.48
C THR A 21 4.24 -7.98 -6.60
N LEU A 22 5.50 -7.60 -6.36
CA LEU A 22 5.98 -6.25 -6.62
C LEU A 22 5.65 -5.78 -8.05
N GLU A 23 5.94 -6.60 -9.05
CA GLU A 23 5.68 -6.29 -10.47
C GLU A 23 4.19 -6.06 -10.74
N GLN A 24 3.32 -6.93 -10.21
CA GLN A 24 1.87 -6.79 -10.35
C GLN A 24 1.37 -5.49 -9.70
N PHE A 25 1.84 -5.21 -8.48
CA PHE A 25 1.47 -3.99 -7.77
C PHE A 25 1.90 -2.72 -8.52
N ILE A 26 3.14 -2.67 -9.02
CA ILE A 26 3.67 -1.55 -9.80
C ILE A 26 2.88 -1.38 -11.10
N ALA A 27 2.59 -2.47 -11.81
CA ALA A 27 1.79 -2.43 -13.03
C ALA A 27 0.37 -1.89 -12.78
N GLU A 28 -0.25 -2.24 -11.65
CA GLU A 28 -1.55 -1.69 -11.26
C GLU A 28 -1.50 -0.21 -10.86
N GLN A 29 -0.42 0.25 -10.22
CA GLN A 29 -0.31 1.65 -9.81
C GLN A 29 0.08 2.57 -10.97
N SER A 30 0.84 2.08 -11.95
CA SER A 30 1.34 2.89 -13.06
C SER A 30 0.26 3.41 -14.00
N VAL A 31 -0.89 2.75 -14.05
CA VAL A 31 -2.04 3.13 -14.89
C VAL A 31 -3.02 4.09 -14.20
N LYS A 32 -2.83 4.36 -12.90
CA LYS A 32 -3.69 5.25 -12.12
C LYS A 32 -3.25 6.70 -12.28
N THR A 33 -4.21 7.62 -12.22
CA THR A 33 -3.92 9.06 -12.15
C THR A 33 -3.09 9.42 -10.92
N ASP A 34 -3.43 8.82 -9.77
CA ASP A 34 -2.62 8.84 -8.56
C ASP A 34 -2.08 7.43 -8.29
N ARG A 35 -0.76 7.25 -8.46
CA ARG A 35 -0.08 5.97 -8.20
C ARG A 35 -0.12 5.55 -6.73
N PHE A 36 -0.46 6.47 -5.82
CA PHE A 36 -0.59 6.21 -4.39
C PHE A 36 -2.04 5.93 -3.97
N ASP A 37 -2.98 5.88 -4.91
CA ASP A 37 -4.37 5.50 -4.65
C ASP A 37 -4.52 3.97 -4.52
N TYR A 38 -3.99 3.41 -3.43
CA TYR A 38 -4.11 2.01 -3.09
C TYR A 38 -4.71 1.82 -1.69
N GLU A 39 -5.36 0.68 -1.49
CA GLU A 39 -5.88 0.25 -0.20
C GLU A 39 -4.72 0.01 0.77
N GLY A 40 -4.48 0.94 1.69
CA GLY A 40 -3.41 0.88 2.68
C GLY A 40 -3.92 0.51 4.07
N THR A 41 -3.18 -0.31 4.82
CA THR A 41 -3.62 -0.80 6.14
C THR A 41 -2.94 -0.08 7.30
N THR A 42 -1.63 -0.20 7.38
CA THR A 42 -0.83 0.19 8.54
C THR A 42 0.26 1.15 8.09
N VAL A 43 0.57 2.12 8.94
CA VAL A 43 1.75 2.97 8.77
C VAL A 43 2.94 2.24 9.39
N CYS A 44 3.95 1.96 8.58
CA CYS A 44 5.23 1.45 9.04
C CYS A 44 6.14 2.65 9.33
N TYR A 45 6.70 2.66 10.53
CA TYR A 45 7.65 3.69 10.98
C TYR A 45 9.07 3.12 10.95
N SER A 46 9.99 3.91 10.40
CA SER A 46 11.43 3.73 10.47
C SER A 46 12.03 5.01 11.07
N THR A 47 13.31 4.96 11.45
CA THR A 47 14.00 6.06 12.14
C THR A 47 13.87 7.41 11.43
N ASN A 48 13.78 7.43 10.10
CA ASN A 48 13.81 8.65 9.29
C ASN A 48 12.61 8.81 8.33
N TYR A 49 11.67 7.87 8.33
CA TYR A 49 10.54 7.89 7.41
C TYR A 49 9.40 7.02 7.92
N ALA A 50 8.18 7.35 7.53
CA ALA A 50 7.06 6.46 7.65
C ALA A 50 6.34 6.34 6.30
N TYR A 51 5.77 5.16 6.06
CA TYR A 51 5.05 4.85 4.82
C TYR A 51 3.85 3.96 5.08
N ARG A 52 2.84 4.05 4.23
CA ARG A 52 1.65 3.20 4.35
C ARG A 52 1.79 1.91 3.56
N VAL A 53 1.59 0.79 4.24
CA VAL A 53 1.69 -0.56 3.66
C VAL A 53 0.48 -0.86 2.79
N PRO A 54 0.65 -1.18 1.49
CA PRO A 54 -0.44 -1.62 0.63
C PRO A 54 -0.98 -2.97 1.10
N TYR A 55 -2.30 -3.06 1.27
CA TYR A 55 -2.99 -4.24 1.77
C TYR A 55 -2.74 -5.47 0.89
N HIS A 56 -2.82 -5.28 -0.42
CA HIS A 56 -2.76 -6.35 -1.40
C HIS A 56 -1.34 -6.78 -1.76
N LEU A 57 -0.31 -5.98 -1.44
CA LEU A 57 1.08 -6.33 -1.68
C LEU A 57 1.53 -7.45 -0.72
N ARG A 58 2.32 -8.41 -1.22
CA ARG A 58 2.98 -9.40 -0.35
C ARG A 58 3.89 -8.70 0.64
N SER A 59 3.90 -9.18 1.88
CA SER A 59 4.67 -8.53 2.95
C SER A 59 6.18 -8.45 2.65
N GLU A 60 6.72 -9.44 1.96
CA GLU A 60 8.13 -9.49 1.51
C GLU A 60 8.48 -8.42 0.45
N ASP A 61 7.49 -7.97 -0.32
CA ASP A 61 7.67 -7.00 -1.40
C ASP A 61 7.47 -5.54 -0.93
N VAL A 62 7.08 -5.32 0.33
CA VAL A 62 6.81 -3.98 0.89
C VAL A 62 8.06 -3.11 0.92
N GLN A 63 9.18 -3.64 1.44
CA GLN A 63 10.43 -2.89 1.50
C GLN A 63 10.98 -2.58 0.10
N PRO A 64 11.03 -3.53 -0.85
CA PRO A 64 11.32 -3.22 -2.25
C PRO A 64 10.41 -2.13 -2.83
N ALA A 65 9.10 -2.18 -2.61
CA ALA A 65 8.18 -1.16 -3.11
C ALA A 65 8.49 0.25 -2.57
N TRP A 66 8.90 0.35 -1.30
CA TRP A 66 9.39 1.60 -0.72
C TRP A 66 10.68 2.08 -1.39
N ASP A 67 11.67 1.19 -1.52
CA ASP A 67 12.98 1.53 -2.11
C ASP A 67 12.85 1.99 -3.58
N HIS A 68 11.86 1.46 -4.30
CA HIS A 68 11.52 1.89 -5.66
C HIS A 68 10.60 3.15 -5.71
N GLY A 69 10.20 3.71 -4.58
CA GLY A 69 9.40 4.94 -4.52
C GLY A 69 7.93 4.77 -4.89
N HIS A 70 7.37 3.57 -4.69
CA HIS A 70 5.98 3.24 -5.00
C HIS A 70 5.03 3.31 -3.80
N LEU A 71 5.53 3.65 -2.61
CA LEU A 71 4.68 3.86 -1.43
C LEU A 71 4.57 5.34 -1.07
N GLU A 72 3.37 5.74 -0.65
CA GLU A 72 3.09 7.07 -0.14
C GLU A 72 3.87 7.29 1.17
N LYS A 73 4.67 8.36 1.21
CA LYS A 73 5.36 8.78 2.43
C LYS A 73 4.34 9.44 3.34
N GLU A 74 4.20 8.91 4.54
CA GLU A 74 3.37 9.47 5.61
C GLU A 74 4.33 10.25 6.51
N LEU A 75 4.79 11.43 6.09
CA LEU A 75 5.43 12.35 7.04
C LEU A 75 4.34 13.15 7.74
N ASP A 76 4.41 13.19 9.07
CA ASP A 76 3.88 14.31 9.85
C ASP A 76 4.63 15.60 9.51
#